data_AF-A0A1B6ERA4-F1
#
_entry.id   AF-A0A1B6ERA4-F1
#
_cell.length_a   1.000
_cell.length_b   1.000
_cell.length_c   1.000
_cell.angle_alpha   90.00
_cell.angle_beta   90.00
_cell.angle_gamma   90.00
#
_symmetry.space_group_name_H-M   'P 1'
#
loop_
_entity.id
_entity.type
_entity.pdbx_description
1 polymer ?
#
loop_
_entity_poly.entity_id
_entity_poly.type
_entity_poly.pdbx_seq_one_letter_code
_entity_poly.pdbx_strand_id
1 'polypeptide(L)'
;FVKDQIGADAAALPFDLTSQDAPSCSYTASEPQIQQSLPDFLSHNVPKRPSNPVPSNNDYKVLYEQEIIRNNFLQLKCVSHEQQIEQLNRQLSECEKGLQMKTTQIASLKSEVRSLTQKLSGQMNGSVENEMSRMADRADDLVQHLKQVIDDIKLMANKVEKK
;
A
#
# COMPACT_ATOMS: atom_id res chain seq x y z
N PHE A 1 31.43 10.87 -13.16
CA PHE A 1 31.61 10.27 -11.83
C PHE A 1 30.42 10.70 -10.97
N VAL A 2 29.38 9.87 -10.91
CA VAL A 2 28.59 9.47 -9.71
C VAL A 2 27.78 8.25 -10.19
N LYS A 3 28.04 7.11 -9.58
CA LYS A 3 27.31 5.84 -9.74
C LYS A 3 26.21 5.85 -8.68
N ASP A 4 24.95 5.70 -9.08
CA ASP A 4 23.89 5.29 -8.16
C ASP A 4 23.58 3.81 -8.39
N GLN A 5 24.17 3.00 -7.53
CA GLN A 5 23.71 1.65 -7.19
C GLN A 5 22.68 1.80 -6.08
N ILE A 6 21.43 1.37 -6.32
CA ILE A 6 20.57 0.83 -5.27
C ILE A 6 20.00 -0.47 -5.84
N GLY A 7 20.49 -1.59 -5.31
CA GLY A 7 19.94 -2.91 -5.54
C GLY A 7 18.78 -3.20 -4.58
N ALA A 8 18.00 -4.22 -4.95
CA ALA A 8 17.72 -5.42 -4.16
C ALA A 8 16.27 -5.89 -4.37
N ASP A 9 16.18 -7.05 -5.03
CA ASP A 9 15.18 -8.11 -4.91
C ASP A 9 13.91 -7.81 -4.10
N ALA A 10 12.81 -7.58 -4.83
CA ALA A 10 11.47 -7.89 -4.35
C ALA A 10 11.08 -9.27 -4.90
N ALA A 11 11.59 -10.33 -4.25
CA ALA A 11 11.11 -11.68 -4.46
C ALA A 11 9.63 -11.77 -4.08
N ALA A 12 8.79 -12.06 -5.07
CA ALA A 12 7.39 -12.39 -4.89
C ALA A 12 7.27 -13.68 -4.07
N LEU A 13 6.59 -13.60 -2.92
CA LEU A 13 6.07 -14.77 -2.22
C LEU A 13 4.54 -14.77 -2.35
N PRO A 14 3.93 -15.76 -3.04
CA PRO A 14 2.52 -16.04 -2.89
C PRO A 14 2.34 -16.91 -1.64
N PHE A 15 1.65 -16.39 -0.63
CA PHE A 15 1.12 -17.18 0.48
C PHE A 15 -0.05 -18.02 -0.07
N ASP A 16 0.18 -19.32 -0.22
CA ASP A 16 -0.85 -20.30 -0.60
C ASP A 16 -1.53 -20.86 0.66
N LEU A 17 -2.83 -20.66 0.77
CA LEU A 17 -3.70 -21.14 1.86
C LEU A 17 -4.49 -22.35 1.34
N THR A 18 -3.82 -23.48 1.12
CA THR A 18 -4.51 -24.76 0.94
C THR A 18 -3.85 -25.82 1.81
N SER A 19 -4.33 -25.93 3.05
CA SER A 19 -4.05 -27.08 3.92
C SER A 19 -5.37 -27.58 4.50
N GLN A 20 -6.22 -28.12 3.62
CA GLN A 20 -7.19 -29.14 3.99
C GLN A 20 -6.55 -30.48 3.64
N ASP A 21 -6.17 -31.23 4.66
CA ASP A 21 -6.25 -32.70 4.69
C ASP A 21 -5.89 -33.16 6.11
N ALA A 22 -6.92 -33.46 6.90
CA ALA A 22 -6.76 -34.13 8.18
C ALA A 22 -6.32 -35.59 7.93
N PRO A 23 -5.45 -36.18 8.77
CA PRO A 23 -5.06 -37.58 8.60
C PRO A 23 -6.25 -38.51 8.86
N SER A 24 -6.66 -39.25 7.82
CA SER A 24 -7.62 -40.35 7.88
C SER A 24 -7.01 -41.55 8.60
N CYS A 25 -7.47 -41.86 9.82
CA CYS A 25 -7.14 -43.11 10.48
C CYS A 25 -7.97 -44.27 9.89
N SER A 26 -7.36 -45.11 9.05
CA SER A 26 -7.91 -46.42 8.70
C SER A 26 -7.31 -47.49 9.61
N TYR A 27 -8.12 -48.06 10.50
CA TYR A 27 -7.77 -49.29 11.21
C TYR A 27 -8.15 -50.48 10.31
N THR A 28 -7.15 -51.19 9.80
CA THR A 28 -7.35 -52.51 9.20
C THR A 28 -7.51 -53.53 10.32
N ALA A 29 -8.67 -54.19 10.37
CA ALA A 29 -8.95 -55.28 11.29
C ALA A 29 -8.13 -56.52 10.91
N SER A 30 -7.21 -56.91 11.79
CA SER A 30 -6.53 -58.19 11.75
C SER A 30 -6.49 -58.76 13.17
N GLU A 31 -7.43 -59.65 13.50
CA GLU A 31 -7.20 -60.71 14.48
C GLU A 31 -6.20 -61.72 13.85
N PRO A 32 -5.37 -62.47 14.62
CA PRO A 32 -5.89 -63.26 15.74
C PRO A 32 -4.91 -63.68 16.89
N GLN A 33 -5.52 -64.31 17.89
CA GLN A 33 -5.04 -65.43 18.74
C GLN A 33 -4.24 -65.22 20.06
N ILE A 34 -4.98 -65.54 21.14
CA ILE A 34 -4.70 -66.47 22.25
C ILE A 34 -3.80 -66.03 23.42
N GLN A 35 -4.50 -65.89 24.57
CA GLN A 35 -4.17 -66.23 25.95
C GLN A 35 -2.68 -66.27 26.35
N GLN A 36 -2.29 -65.29 27.15
CA GLN A 36 -1.33 -65.51 28.23
C GLN A 36 -1.95 -64.98 29.53
N SER A 37 -1.94 -65.85 30.55
CA SER A 37 -2.45 -65.66 31.90
C SER A 37 -2.15 -64.27 32.47
N LEU A 38 -3.19 -63.51 32.81
CA LEU A 38 -3.06 -62.26 33.57
C LEU A 38 -2.61 -62.58 35.00
N PRO A 39 -1.51 -61.98 35.51
CA PRO A 39 -1.25 -61.91 36.94
C PRO A 39 -2.42 -61.24 37.66
N ASP A 40 -2.70 -61.67 38.88
CA ASP A 40 -3.75 -61.12 39.72
C ASP A 40 -3.39 -59.69 40.17
N PHE A 41 -3.70 -58.69 39.33
CA PHE A 41 -3.40 -57.27 39.55
C PHE A 41 -4.39 -56.58 40.52
N LEU A 42 -5.41 -57.28 41.01
CA LEU A 42 -6.50 -56.68 41.77
C LEU A 42 -6.22 -56.53 43.28
N SER A 43 -5.10 -57.04 43.80
CA SER A 43 -4.84 -57.03 45.25
C SER A 43 -3.94 -55.89 45.75
N HIS A 44 -3.32 -55.09 44.87
CA HIS A 44 -2.34 -54.06 45.29
C HIS A 44 -2.65 -52.62 44.88
N ASN A 45 -3.77 -52.37 44.19
CA ASN A 45 -4.21 -51.02 43.84
C ASN A 45 -5.65 -50.77 44.28
N VAL A 46 -5.97 -50.99 45.56
CA VAL A 46 -7.06 -50.21 46.15
C VAL A 46 -6.52 -48.78 46.19
N PRO A 47 -7.05 -47.84 45.38
CA PRO A 47 -6.63 -46.46 45.51
C PRO A 47 -6.98 -46.09 46.95
N LYS A 48 -5.98 -45.75 47.76
CA LYS A 48 -6.25 -44.94 48.95
C LYS A 48 -6.81 -43.64 48.39
N ARG A 49 -8.14 -43.60 48.23
CA ARG A 49 -8.86 -42.40 47.84
C ARG A 49 -8.42 -41.39 48.90
N PRO A 50 -7.61 -40.36 48.56
CA PRO A 50 -7.47 -39.26 49.49
C PRO A 50 -8.89 -38.84 49.78
N SER A 51 -9.26 -38.78 51.05
CA SER A 51 -10.55 -38.32 51.50
C SER A 51 -10.66 -36.84 51.16
N ASN A 52 -10.72 -36.53 49.87
CA ASN A 52 -11.15 -35.24 49.41
C ASN A 52 -12.59 -35.18 49.90
N PRO A 53 -12.91 -34.26 50.83
CA PRO A 53 -14.26 -34.14 51.31
C PRO A 53 -15.16 -33.94 50.09
N VAL A 54 -16.22 -34.75 50.01
CA VAL A 54 -17.29 -34.50 49.03
C VAL A 54 -17.77 -33.09 49.33
N PRO A 55 -17.70 -32.16 48.36
CA PRO A 55 -18.12 -30.79 48.60
C PRO A 55 -19.55 -30.82 49.13
N SER A 56 -19.79 -30.10 50.23
CA SER A 56 -21.15 -30.00 50.77
C SER A 56 -22.05 -29.30 49.74
N ASN A 57 -23.37 -29.49 49.82
CA ASN A 57 -24.31 -28.78 48.94
C ASN A 57 -24.09 -27.25 48.92
N ASN A 58 -23.54 -26.67 49.99
CA ASN A 58 -23.21 -25.24 50.04
C ASN A 58 -22.00 -24.87 49.16
N ASP A 59 -21.03 -25.76 48.99
CA ASP A 59 -19.84 -25.51 48.16
C ASP A 59 -20.20 -25.44 46.67
N TYR A 60 -21.13 -26.29 46.22
CA TYR A 60 -21.66 -26.23 44.85
C TYR A 60 -22.47 -24.95 44.57
N LYS A 61 -23.20 -24.45 45.57
CA LYS A 61 -23.94 -23.19 45.45
C LYS A 61 -22.98 -22.00 45.25
N VAL A 62 -21.91 -21.94 46.05
CA VAL A 62 -20.89 -20.89 45.94
C VAL A 62 -20.17 -20.94 44.59
N LEU A 63 -19.81 -22.13 44.11
CA LEU A 63 -19.17 -22.30 42.80
C LEU A 63 -20.09 -21.87 41.65
N TYR A 64 -21.38 -22.19 41.72
CA TYR A 64 -22.36 -21.76 40.72
C TYR A 64 -22.54 -20.24 40.69
N GLU A 65 -22.63 -19.60 41.86
CA GLU A 65 -22.72 -18.14 41.97
C GLU A 65 -21.46 -17.44 41.43
N GLN A 66 -20.27 -17.98 41.72
CA GLN A 66 -19.01 -17.47 41.16
C GLN A 66 -18.96 -17.59 39.64
N GLU A 67 -19.41 -18.70 39.08
CA GLU A 67 -19.43 -18.90 37.63
C GLU A 67 -20.42 -17.96 36.94
N ILE A 68 -21.58 -17.69 37.56
CA ILE A 68 -22.52 -16.65 37.06
C ILE A 68 -21.84 -15.28 37.02
N ILE A 69 -21.17 -14.88 38.11
CA ILE A 69 -20.49 -13.58 38.20
C ILE A 69 -19.40 -13.47 37.13
N ARG A 70 -18.60 -14.52 36.97
CA ARG A 70 -17.55 -14.58 35.95
C ARG A 70 -18.14 -14.45 34.54
N ASN A 71 -19.20 -15.18 34.22
CA ASN A 71 -19.83 -15.12 32.90
C ASN A 71 -20.44 -13.74 32.63
N ASN A 72 -21.10 -13.13 33.63
CA ASN A 72 -21.62 -11.77 33.49
C ASN A 72 -20.50 -10.74 33.26
N PHE A 73 -19.38 -10.85 33.97
CA PHE A 73 -18.23 -9.98 33.78
C PHE A 73 -17.62 -10.14 32.37
N LEU A 74 -17.44 -11.38 31.92
CA LEU A 74 -16.93 -11.65 30.58
C LEU A 74 -17.87 -11.12 29.50
N GLN A 75 -19.19 -11.29 29.67
CA GLN A 75 -20.19 -10.75 28.74
C GLN A 75 -20.11 -9.24 28.63
N LEU A 76 -20.00 -8.52 29.75
CA LEU A 76 -19.83 -7.06 29.75
C LEU A 76 -18.56 -6.64 29.00
N LYS A 77 -17.46 -7.38 29.19
CA LYS A 77 -16.19 -7.10 28.53
C LYS A 77 -16.29 -7.33 27.01
N CYS A 78 -16.96 -8.38 26.57
CA CYS A 78 -17.22 -8.65 25.15
C CYS A 78 -18.03 -7.51 24.52
N VAL A 79 -19.13 -7.11 25.14
CA VAL A 79 -19.96 -5.99 24.64
C VAL A 79 -19.15 -4.70 24.54
N SER A 80 -18.32 -4.41 25.55
CA SER A 80 -17.45 -3.22 25.52
C SER A 80 -16.46 -3.27 24.35
N HIS A 81 -15.85 -4.42 24.08
CA HIS A 81 -14.90 -4.55 22.97
C HIS A 81 -15.62 -4.50 21.61
N GLU A 82 -16.81 -5.08 21.48
CA GLU A 82 -17.63 -4.98 20.26
C GLU A 82 -17.92 -3.52 19.91
N GLN A 83 -18.34 -2.71 20.90
CA GLN A 83 -18.56 -1.28 20.70
C GLN A 83 -17.30 -0.53 20.26
N GLN A 84 -16.15 -0.88 20.83
CA GLN A 84 -14.87 -0.27 20.45
C GLN A 84 -14.49 -0.64 19.00
N ILE A 85 -14.70 -1.89 18.59
CA ILE A 85 -14.45 -2.35 17.22
C ILE A 85 -15.35 -1.58 16.24
N GLU A 86 -16.63 -1.41 16.55
CA GLU A 86 -17.54 -0.62 15.71
C GLU A 86 -17.10 0.84 15.58
N GLN A 87 -16.64 1.45 16.68
CA GLN A 87 -16.13 2.82 16.64
C GLN A 87 -14.89 2.94 15.76
N LEU A 88 -13.93 2.02 15.89
CA LEU A 88 -12.73 2.00 15.07
C LEU A 88 -13.07 1.77 13.59
N ASN A 89 -14.03 0.91 13.28
CA ASN A 89 -14.49 0.67 11.91
C ASN A 89 -15.12 1.93 11.28
N ARG A 90 -15.89 2.71 12.06
CA ARG A 90 -16.42 4.01 11.59
C ARG A 90 -15.29 4.97 11.26
N GLN A 91 -14.30 5.10 12.14
CA GLN A 91 -13.14 5.96 11.93
C GLN A 91 -12.30 5.54 10.72
N LEU A 92 -12.11 4.23 10.53
CA LEU A 92 -11.41 3.69 9.36
C LEU A 92 -12.14 4.05 8.07
N SER A 93 -13.46 3.84 8.03
CA SER A 93 -14.28 4.16 6.85
C SER A 93 -14.24 5.65 6.49
N GLU A 94 -14.30 6.53 7.48
CA GLU A 94 -14.15 7.98 7.27
C GLU A 94 -12.76 8.35 6.74
N CYS A 95 -11.72 7.73 7.29
CA CYS A 95 -10.33 7.92 6.86
C CYS A 95 -10.13 7.48 5.40
N GLU A 96 -10.64 6.30 5.02
CA GLU A 96 -10.59 5.76 3.66
C GLU A 96 -11.29 6.67 2.66
N LYS A 97 -12.49 7.17 3.00
CA LYS A 97 -13.22 8.14 2.19
C LYS A 97 -12.42 9.44 2.03
N GLY A 98 -11.82 9.93 3.11
CA GLY A 98 -10.94 11.10 3.10
C GLY A 98 -9.73 10.92 2.18
N LEU A 99 -9.08 9.76 2.24
CA LEU A 99 -7.95 9.40 1.41
C LEU A 99 -8.34 9.34 -0.08
N GLN A 100 -9.49 8.74 -0.40
CA GLN A 100 -10.00 8.67 -1.76
C GLN A 100 -10.24 10.08 -2.34
N MET A 101 -10.89 10.97 -1.58
CA MET A 101 -11.12 12.36 -2.02
C MET A 101 -9.80 13.12 -2.25
N LYS A 102 -8.82 12.97 -1.36
CA LYS A 102 -7.51 13.61 -1.54
C LYS A 102 -6.76 13.05 -2.75
N THR A 103 -6.87 11.75 -3.00
CA THR A 103 -6.24 11.08 -4.14
C THR A 103 -6.80 11.59 -5.47
N THR A 104 -8.12 11.74 -5.57
CA THR A 104 -8.76 12.31 -6.77
C THR A 104 -8.42 13.79 -6.95
N GLN A 105 -8.36 14.57 -5.87
CA GLN A 105 -7.93 15.96 -5.91
C GLN A 105 -6.48 16.10 -6.42
N ILE A 106 -5.55 15.27 -5.94
CA ILE A 106 -4.17 15.26 -6.41
C ILE A 106 -4.10 14.94 -7.90
N ALA A 107 -4.88 13.95 -8.37
CA ALA A 107 -4.92 13.60 -9.79
C ALA A 107 -5.42 14.76 -10.67
N SER A 108 -6.46 15.46 -10.21
CA SER A 108 -7.00 16.64 -10.90
C SER A 108 -5.97 17.77 -10.98
N LEU A 109 -5.36 18.15 -9.86
CA LEU A 109 -4.33 19.20 -9.81
C LEU A 109 -3.11 18.86 -10.68
N LYS A 110 -2.69 17.59 -10.70
CA LYS A 110 -1.59 17.13 -11.56
C LYS A 110 -1.91 17.31 -13.04
N SER A 111 -3.16 17.08 -13.45
CA SER A 111 -3.62 17.29 -14.82
C SER A 111 -3.65 18.79 -15.17
N GLU A 112 -4.14 19.62 -14.25
CA GLU A 112 -4.18 21.08 -14.42
C GLU A 112 -2.77 21.67 -14.57
N VAL A 113 -1.82 21.30 -13.70
CA VAL A 113 -0.43 21.73 -13.80
C VAL A 113 0.18 21.33 -15.13
N ARG A 114 -0.05 20.10 -15.62
CA ARG A 114 0.43 19.68 -16.94
C ARG A 114 -0.15 20.54 -18.07
N SER A 115 -1.45 20.83 -18.01
CA SER A 115 -2.12 21.68 -19.01
C SER A 115 -1.55 23.10 -19.02
N LEU A 116 -1.38 23.71 -17.85
CA LEU A 116 -0.80 25.04 -17.72
C LEU A 116 0.64 25.09 -18.21
N THR A 117 1.47 24.11 -17.85
CA THR A 117 2.85 24.01 -18.35
C THR A 117 2.90 23.88 -19.86
N GLN A 118 2.02 23.08 -20.46
CA GLN A 118 1.96 22.94 -21.92
C GLN A 118 1.54 24.25 -22.60
N LYS A 119 0.52 24.94 -22.06
CA LYS A 119 0.07 26.25 -22.57
C LYS A 119 1.18 27.29 -22.50
N LEU A 120 1.84 27.41 -21.35
CA LEU A 120 2.91 28.37 -21.14
C LEU A 120 4.09 28.09 -22.08
N SER A 121 4.51 26.83 -22.20
CA SER A 121 5.58 26.42 -23.12
C SER A 121 5.23 26.76 -24.57
N GLY A 122 4.00 26.46 -25.02
CA GLY A 122 3.53 26.80 -26.36
C GLY A 122 3.51 28.31 -26.62
N GLN A 123 3.02 29.11 -25.67
CA GLN A 123 3.00 30.57 -25.79
C GLN A 123 4.42 31.16 -25.85
N MET A 124 5.30 30.68 -24.99
CA MET A 124 6.68 31.15 -24.94
C MET A 124 7.43 30.81 -26.23
N ASN A 125 7.33 29.56 -26.71
CA ASN A 125 7.97 29.14 -27.95
C ASN A 125 7.44 29.93 -29.14
N GLY A 126 6.12 30.10 -29.27
CA GLY A 126 5.54 30.90 -30.34
C GLY A 126 5.95 32.38 -30.28
N SER A 127 6.09 32.96 -29.08
CA SER A 127 6.58 34.33 -28.93
C SER A 127 8.05 34.46 -29.34
N VAL A 128 8.89 33.50 -28.97
CA VAL A 128 10.31 33.47 -29.35
C VAL A 128 10.47 33.29 -30.86
N GLU A 129 9.72 32.36 -31.46
CA GLU A 129 9.71 32.14 -32.92
C GLU A 129 9.31 33.42 -33.67
N ASN A 130 8.25 34.10 -33.23
CA ASN A 130 7.81 35.35 -33.85
C ASN A 130 8.86 36.46 -33.76
N GLU A 131 9.50 36.65 -32.61
CA GLU A 131 10.57 37.64 -32.46
C GLU A 131 11.82 37.26 -33.26
N MET A 132 12.16 35.97 -33.36
CA MET A 132 13.24 35.50 -34.22
C MET A 132 12.96 35.78 -35.70
N SER A 133 11.74 35.52 -36.19
CA SER A 133 11.36 35.86 -37.57
C SER A 133 11.47 37.37 -37.82
N ARG A 134 10.97 38.21 -36.92
CA ARG A 134 11.09 39.68 -37.03
C ARG A 134 12.55 40.14 -37.06
N MET A 135 13.41 39.52 -36.26
CA MET A 135 14.85 39.83 -36.27
C MET A 135 15.51 39.39 -37.57
N ALA A 136 15.13 38.23 -38.12
CA ALA A 136 15.63 37.77 -39.42
C ALA A 136 15.25 38.74 -40.54
N ASP A 137 13.98 39.17 -40.60
CA ASP A 137 13.51 40.15 -41.60
C ASP A 137 14.30 41.46 -41.50
N ARG A 138 14.50 41.98 -40.28
CA ARG A 138 15.30 43.20 -40.06
C ARG A 138 16.77 43.01 -40.44
N ALA A 139 17.35 41.83 -40.20
CA ALA A 139 18.71 41.54 -40.59
C ALA A 139 18.83 41.53 -42.13
N ASP A 140 17.86 40.95 -42.83
CA ASP A 140 17.80 40.98 -44.29
C ASP A 140 17.67 42.40 -44.84
N ASP A 141 16.80 43.23 -44.25
CA ASP A 141 16.66 44.65 -44.61
C ASP A 141 17.98 45.42 -44.46
N LEU A 142 18.70 45.20 -43.34
CA LEU A 142 20.01 45.82 -43.11
C LEU A 142 21.05 45.35 -44.12
N VAL A 143 21.07 44.05 -44.46
CA VAL A 143 21.96 43.49 -45.48
C VAL A 143 21.68 44.12 -46.85
N GLN A 144 20.40 44.29 -47.21
CA GLN A 144 20.03 44.96 -48.46
C GLN A 144 20.45 46.43 -48.48
N HIS A 145 20.21 47.16 -47.39
CA HIS A 145 20.62 48.56 -47.27
C HIS A 145 22.14 48.71 -47.38
N LEU A 146 22.93 47.84 -46.72
CA LEU A 146 24.38 47.87 -46.82
C LEU A 146 24.88 47.59 -48.24
N LYS A 147 24.26 46.64 -48.97
CA LYS A 147 24.57 46.39 -50.39
C LYS A 147 24.34 47.65 -51.24
N GLN A 148 23.21 48.33 -51.05
CA GLN A 148 22.90 49.57 -51.76
C GLN A 148 23.95 50.67 -51.49
N VAL A 149 24.29 50.89 -50.22
CA VAL A 149 25.31 51.88 -49.83
C VAL A 149 26.67 51.57 -50.47
N ILE A 150 27.07 50.29 -50.50
CA ILE A 150 28.32 49.86 -51.15
C ILE A 150 28.29 50.20 -52.65
N ASP A 151 27.19 49.94 -53.34
CA ASP A 151 27.07 50.19 -54.77
C ASP A 151 27.03 51.70 -55.07
N ASP A 152 26.39 52.50 -54.23
CA ASP A 152 26.41 53.97 -54.33
C ASP A 152 27.83 54.53 -54.14
N ILE A 153 28.59 54.00 -53.16
CA ILE A 153 30.00 54.38 -52.94
C ILE A 153 30.85 54.06 -54.18
N LYS A 154 30.70 52.85 -54.75
CA LYS A 154 31.41 52.48 -55.98
C LYS A 154 31.07 53.42 -57.14
N LEU A 155 29.80 53.78 -57.30
CA LEU A 155 29.35 54.70 -58.34
C LEU A 155 29.97 56.10 -58.14
N MET A 156 30.02 56.59 -56.90
CA MET A 156 30.64 57.87 -56.57
C MET A 156 32.15 57.86 -56.84
N ALA A 157 32.87 56.81 -56.44
CA ALA A 157 34.30 56.67 -56.69
C ALA A 157 34.63 56.75 -58.20
N ASN A 158 33.90 55.99 -59.02
CA ASN A 158 34.04 56.01 -60.48
C ASN A 158 33.78 57.39 -61.11
N LYS A 159 32.93 58.23 -60.50
CA LYS A 159 32.66 59.60 -60.96
C LYS A 159 33.79 60.57 -60.61
N VAL A 160 34.48 60.34 -59.48
CA VAL A 160 35.60 61.17 -59.03
C VAL A 160 36.84 60.91 -59.89
N GLU A 161 37.15 59.65 -60.22
CA GLU A 161 38.31 59.30 -61.06
C GLU A 161 38.24 59.84 -62.51
N LYS A 162 37.05 60.21 -62.98
CA LYS A 162 36.81 60.68 -64.36
C LYS A 162 36.78 62.21 -64.50
N LYS A 163 36.97 62.97 -63.42
CA LYS A 163 37.01 64.45 -63.41
C LYS A 163 38.44 64.94 -63.21
#